data_AF-A0A8K0R377-F1
#
_entry.id   AF-A0A8K0R377-F1
#
_cell.length_a   1.000
_cell.length_b   1.000
_cell.length_c   1.000
_cell.angle_alpha   90.00
_cell.angle_beta   90.00
_cell.angle_gamma   90.00
#
_symmetry.space_group_name_H-M   'P 1'
#
loop_
_entity.id
_entity.type
_entity.pdbx_description
1 polymer ?
#
loop_
_entity_poly.entity_id
_entity_poly.type
_entity_poly.pdbx_seq_one_letter_code
_entity_poly.pdbx_strand_id
1 'polypeptide(L)'
;MKFTQVQLAALAAAFASAQTLNIPSRVGAIISLPSPSSVTGSVDLGNKEFDRGQPCDSDEDTGSDNAVFILQDGASLSNVIIGANALEGVHCLGSCTLTNVWFRDVCEDAISVLGTGDATIIGGGAQEAKDKVVQHNGRGTVTIKDYTVVNAGKLYRSCGDCTNNEAKSPRKVVVSNVRAFGMTSDLIGINSNFGDTATVSGSCGVTKNVCSEYKGVNKGNGSSSKLDTKDSCLGEQGKLAKLPECGAAPSNPTAAPATSAAPATTVKPASSAKPTTLVTKTSTKTSAAPAASATKDSAGSVARYGQCGGNGYTGPTACASGLTCKAQNEWYSQCL
;
A
#
# COMPACT_ATOMS: atom_id res chain seq x y z
N MET A 1 2.03 46.56 59.85
CA MET A 1 2.77 46.05 58.66
C MET A 1 2.06 44.79 58.19
N LYS A 2 1.31 44.85 57.09
CA LYS A 2 0.66 43.68 56.46
C LYS A 2 1.36 43.46 55.12
N PHE A 3 2.11 42.38 54.99
CA PHE A 3 2.70 41.94 53.72
C PHE A 3 1.70 41.02 53.03
N THR A 4 1.10 41.49 51.94
CA THR A 4 0.31 40.68 51.00
C THR A 4 1.26 39.90 50.10
N GLN A 5 1.18 38.57 50.16
CA GLN A 5 1.88 37.70 49.23
C GLN A 5 1.25 37.79 47.84
N VAL A 6 2.04 38.26 46.87
CA VAL A 6 1.71 38.17 45.45
C VAL A 6 2.04 36.74 45.01
N GLN A 7 1.03 35.92 44.76
CA GLN A 7 1.21 34.62 44.11
C GLN A 7 1.54 34.86 42.63
N LEU A 8 2.79 34.61 42.24
CA LEU A 8 3.19 34.51 40.85
C LEU A 8 2.68 33.17 40.29
N ALA A 9 1.57 33.20 39.56
CA ALA A 9 1.13 32.05 38.77
C ALA A 9 2.06 31.92 37.55
N ALA A 10 2.99 30.97 37.58
CA ALA A 10 3.79 30.61 36.43
C ALA A 10 2.88 29.89 35.41
N LEU A 11 2.52 30.56 34.31
CA LEU A 11 1.99 29.90 33.13
C LEU A 11 3.11 29.06 32.51
N ALA A 12 3.12 27.76 32.79
CA ALA A 12 3.87 26.80 31.99
C ALA A 12 3.17 26.70 30.62
N ALA A 13 3.66 27.44 29.63
CA ALA A 13 3.31 27.21 28.24
C ALA A 13 3.87 25.84 27.84
N ALA A 14 3.02 24.81 27.86
CA ALA A 14 3.33 23.54 27.24
C ALA A 14 3.41 23.76 25.73
N PHE A 15 4.63 23.95 25.21
CA PHE A 15 4.89 23.87 23.78
C PHE A 15 4.58 22.43 23.35
N ALA A 16 3.39 22.23 22.76
CA ALA A 16 3.12 21.02 22.01
C ALA A 16 4.06 21.03 20.80
N SER A 17 5.19 20.32 20.88
CA SER A 17 6.01 20.06 19.71
C SER A 17 5.13 19.31 18.70
N ALA A 18 4.82 19.95 17.58
CA ALA A 18 4.23 19.28 16.45
C ALA A 18 5.18 18.13 16.06
N GLN A 19 4.76 16.89 16.28
CA GLN A 19 5.56 15.73 15.90
C GLN A 19 5.54 15.64 14.39
N THR A 20 6.64 16.00 13.73
CA THR A 20 6.83 15.78 12.29
C THR A 20 7.30 14.37 12.04
N LEU A 21 6.85 13.74 10.96
CA LEU A 21 7.33 12.42 10.56
C LEU A 21 8.82 12.47 10.20
N ASN A 22 9.62 11.58 10.78
CA ASN A 22 11.05 11.51 10.48
C ASN A 22 11.32 10.75 9.19
N ILE A 23 11.07 11.41 8.05
CA ILE A 23 11.33 10.86 6.72
C ILE A 23 12.85 10.90 6.44
N PRO A 24 13.47 9.82 5.92
CA PRO A 24 14.87 9.80 5.52
C PRO A 24 15.24 10.94 4.57
N SER A 25 16.52 11.31 4.58
CA SER A 25 17.07 12.24 3.59
C SER A 25 16.91 11.65 2.20
N ARG A 26 16.33 12.44 1.28
CA ARG A 26 16.23 12.05 -0.13
C ARG A 26 17.60 11.94 -0.77
N VAL A 27 17.73 11.03 -1.73
CA VAL A 27 18.92 10.90 -2.57
C VAL A 27 18.65 11.54 -3.93
N GLY A 28 19.40 12.60 -4.25
CA GLY A 28 19.29 13.33 -5.51
C GLY A 28 18.17 14.36 -5.55
N ALA A 29 17.85 14.79 -6.77
CA ALA A 29 16.74 15.70 -7.04
C ALA A 29 15.38 14.96 -6.98
N ILE A 30 14.30 15.72 -6.79
CA ILE A 30 12.94 15.20 -6.95
C ILE A 30 12.73 14.81 -8.41
N ILE A 31 12.12 13.65 -8.64
CA ILE A 31 11.81 13.12 -9.98
C ILE A 31 10.30 13.22 -10.18
N SER A 32 9.86 14.24 -10.91
CA SER A 32 8.45 14.39 -11.29
C SER A 32 8.14 13.53 -12.52
N LEU A 33 7.23 12.57 -12.34
CA LEU A 33 6.84 11.62 -13.36
C LEU A 33 5.68 12.19 -14.21
N PRO A 34 5.79 12.19 -15.55
CA PRO A 34 4.73 12.67 -16.43
C PRO A 34 3.51 11.72 -16.44
N SER A 35 3.70 10.45 -16.08
CA SER A 35 2.69 9.39 -15.99
C SER A 35 3.06 8.44 -14.86
N PRO A 36 2.13 7.59 -14.37
CA PRO A 36 2.45 6.61 -13.33
C PRO A 36 3.60 5.70 -13.74
N SER A 37 4.48 5.40 -12.80
CA SER A 37 5.51 4.38 -13.00
C SER A 37 4.95 2.99 -12.65
N SER A 38 4.86 2.12 -13.65
CA SER A 38 4.39 0.74 -13.46
C SER A 38 5.52 -0.17 -12.98
N VAL A 39 5.26 -0.98 -11.94
CA VAL A 39 6.20 -1.91 -11.33
C VAL A 39 5.65 -3.33 -11.42
N THR A 40 6.36 -4.25 -12.09
CA THR A 40 5.95 -5.65 -12.31
C THR A 40 6.75 -6.68 -11.52
N GLY A 41 7.80 -6.25 -10.81
CA GLY A 41 8.69 -7.09 -10.01
C GLY A 41 9.09 -6.38 -8.72
N SER A 42 10.30 -6.63 -8.23
CA SER A 42 10.83 -5.91 -7.06
C SER A 42 11.76 -4.78 -7.49
N VAL A 43 11.54 -3.58 -6.98
CA VAL A 43 12.40 -2.41 -7.22
C VAL A 43 12.73 -1.69 -5.92
N ASP A 44 14.01 -1.38 -5.76
CA ASP A 44 14.55 -0.52 -4.71
C ASP A 44 14.94 0.82 -5.35
N LEU A 45 14.43 1.92 -4.80
CA LEU A 45 14.67 3.26 -5.34
C LEU A 45 15.68 4.07 -4.54
N GLY A 46 16.33 3.49 -3.52
CA GLY A 46 17.48 4.07 -2.82
C GLY A 46 17.20 5.43 -2.16
N ASN A 47 16.02 5.59 -1.56
CA ASN A 47 15.48 6.83 -0.98
C ASN A 47 15.43 8.02 -1.97
N LYS A 48 15.31 7.75 -3.27
CA LYS A 48 14.95 8.79 -4.24
C LYS A 48 13.52 9.28 -3.99
N GLU A 49 13.28 10.54 -4.32
CA GLU A 49 11.99 11.19 -4.15
C GLU A 49 11.28 11.33 -5.50
N PHE A 50 10.03 10.86 -5.58
CA PHE A 50 9.20 10.89 -6.79
C PHE A 50 7.86 11.56 -6.52
N ASP A 51 7.36 12.30 -7.49
CA ASP A 51 6.02 12.89 -7.45
C ASP A 51 5.43 12.99 -8.88
N ARG A 52 4.32 13.72 -9.04
CA ARG A 52 3.71 14.02 -10.35
C ARG A 52 3.92 15.46 -10.79
N GLY A 53 4.61 16.28 -9.98
CA GLY A 53 4.81 17.71 -10.24
C GLY A 53 3.53 18.54 -10.22
N GLN A 54 2.45 18.04 -9.62
CA GLN A 54 1.16 18.71 -9.52
C GLN A 54 0.79 18.94 -8.06
N PRO A 55 0.40 20.18 -7.69
CA PRO A 55 0.04 20.48 -6.30
C PRO A 55 -1.21 19.72 -5.87
N CYS A 56 -1.24 19.39 -4.58
CA CYS A 56 -2.31 18.65 -3.93
C CYS A 56 -3.40 19.63 -3.45
N ASP A 57 -4.21 20.12 -4.40
CA ASP A 57 -5.19 21.17 -4.15
C ASP A 57 -6.60 20.65 -3.82
N SER A 58 -6.84 19.33 -3.95
CA SER A 58 -8.10 18.68 -3.62
C SER A 58 -7.89 17.27 -3.06
N ASP A 59 -8.93 16.74 -2.42
CA ASP A 59 -8.96 15.37 -1.89
C ASP A 59 -9.82 14.48 -2.81
N GLU A 60 -9.93 14.84 -4.09
CA GLU A 60 -10.72 14.09 -5.08
C GLU A 60 -9.96 12.87 -5.57
N ASP A 61 -10.65 11.73 -5.72
CA ASP A 61 -10.13 10.56 -6.43
C ASP A 61 -9.95 10.92 -7.90
N THR A 62 -8.69 11.12 -8.27
CA THR A 62 -8.27 11.43 -9.64
C THR A 62 -7.91 10.17 -10.42
N GLY A 63 -7.95 9.01 -9.77
CA GLY A 63 -7.81 7.70 -10.38
C GLY A 63 -6.37 7.28 -10.64
N SER A 64 -6.20 6.01 -11.02
CA SER A 64 -4.87 5.38 -11.12
C SER A 64 -3.94 5.99 -12.16
N ASP A 65 -4.46 6.71 -13.16
CA ASP A 65 -3.65 7.43 -14.14
C ASP A 65 -2.86 8.60 -13.52
N ASN A 66 -3.24 9.00 -12.31
CA ASN A 66 -2.58 10.05 -11.54
C ASN A 66 -1.67 9.51 -10.42
N ALA A 67 -1.64 8.19 -10.18
CA ALA A 67 -0.70 7.56 -9.22
C ALA A 67 0.76 7.89 -9.52
N VAL A 68 1.59 8.02 -8.49
CA VAL A 68 3.05 8.05 -8.66
C VAL A 68 3.55 6.67 -9.10
N PHE A 69 3.11 5.61 -8.40
CA PHE A 69 3.45 4.22 -8.73
C PHE A 69 2.22 3.33 -8.85
N ILE A 70 2.24 2.44 -9.84
CA ILE A 70 1.27 1.35 -9.98
C ILE A 70 2.02 0.03 -9.87
N LEU A 71 1.78 -0.72 -8.79
CA LEU A 71 2.32 -2.06 -8.59
C LEU A 71 1.35 -3.08 -9.19
N GLN A 72 1.86 -3.87 -10.12
CA GLN A 72 1.16 -5.05 -10.62
C GLN A 72 1.13 -6.14 -9.54
N ASP A 73 0.30 -7.17 -9.75
CA ASP A 73 0.21 -8.31 -8.83
C ASP A 73 1.58 -8.96 -8.58
N GLY A 74 1.93 -9.13 -7.31
CA GLY A 74 3.21 -9.67 -6.84
C GLY A 74 4.38 -8.67 -6.79
N ALA A 75 4.19 -7.41 -7.20
CA ALA A 75 5.26 -6.43 -7.26
C ALA A 75 5.68 -5.92 -5.86
N SER A 76 6.92 -5.45 -5.75
CA SER A 76 7.47 -4.88 -4.52
C SER A 76 8.19 -3.56 -4.79
N LEU A 77 7.99 -2.58 -3.91
CA LEU A 77 8.59 -1.26 -3.96
C LEU A 77 9.27 -0.97 -2.61
N SER A 78 10.55 -0.60 -2.65
CA SER A 78 11.27 -0.27 -1.42
C SER A 78 12.11 0.98 -1.51
N ASN A 79 12.36 1.57 -0.34
CA ASN A 79 13.25 2.73 -0.15
C ASN A 79 12.91 3.86 -1.12
N VAL A 80 11.71 4.41 -0.99
CA VAL A 80 11.25 5.52 -1.83
C VAL A 80 10.54 6.56 -0.99
N ILE A 81 10.68 7.81 -1.40
CA ILE A 81 9.93 8.94 -0.85
C ILE A 81 8.96 9.41 -1.92
N ILE A 82 7.69 9.51 -1.56
CA ILE A 82 6.64 10.10 -2.37
C ILE A 82 6.53 11.57 -1.95
N GLY A 83 6.79 12.45 -2.91
CA GLY A 83 6.83 13.90 -2.72
C GLY A 83 5.44 14.49 -2.46
N ALA A 84 5.41 15.75 -2.05
CA ALA A 84 4.17 16.43 -1.69
C ALA A 84 3.26 16.77 -2.88
N ASN A 85 3.77 16.69 -4.11
CA ASN A 85 3.04 17.00 -5.35
C ASN A 85 2.62 15.71 -6.08
N ALA A 86 2.07 14.74 -5.33
CA ALA A 86 1.84 13.38 -5.80
C ALA A 86 0.50 13.17 -6.50
N LEU A 87 -0.54 13.96 -6.18
CA LEU A 87 -1.96 13.70 -6.49
C LEU A 87 -2.48 12.38 -5.90
N GLU A 88 -1.89 11.27 -6.30
CA GLU A 88 -2.23 9.90 -5.90
C GLU A 88 -0.93 9.19 -5.53
N GLY A 89 -0.92 8.46 -4.40
CA GLY A 89 0.29 7.82 -3.92
C GLY A 89 0.67 6.56 -4.71
N VAL A 90 0.50 5.40 -4.07
CA VAL A 90 0.92 4.10 -4.60
C VAL A 90 -0.28 3.18 -4.73
N HIS A 91 -0.52 2.66 -5.94
CA HIS A 91 -1.65 1.78 -6.21
C HIS A 91 -1.20 0.33 -6.39
N CYS A 92 -1.82 -0.61 -5.68
CA CYS A 92 -1.60 -2.04 -5.86
C CYS A 92 -2.76 -2.67 -6.62
N LEU A 93 -2.49 -3.24 -7.80
CA LEU A 93 -3.49 -3.90 -8.66
C LEU A 93 -3.72 -5.38 -8.32
N GLY A 94 -3.06 -5.87 -7.28
CA GLY A 94 -3.18 -7.22 -6.74
C GLY A 94 -2.39 -7.29 -5.43
N SER A 95 -1.73 -8.41 -5.19
CA SER A 95 -0.79 -8.55 -4.07
C SER A 95 0.40 -7.61 -4.26
N CYS A 96 0.90 -6.98 -3.21
CA CYS A 96 2.05 -6.09 -3.31
C CYS A 96 2.84 -6.00 -1.99
N THR A 97 4.11 -5.63 -2.06
CA THR A 97 4.92 -5.34 -0.86
C THR A 97 5.54 -3.95 -0.92
N LEU A 98 5.33 -3.15 0.11
CA LEU A 98 5.89 -1.82 0.30
C LEU A 98 6.82 -1.84 1.51
N THR A 99 8.11 -1.62 1.31
CA THR A 99 9.10 -1.64 2.40
C THR A 99 9.82 -0.31 2.49
N ASN A 100 9.74 0.36 3.65
CA ASN A 100 10.40 1.66 3.85
C ASN A 100 9.97 2.71 2.80
N VAL A 101 8.65 2.84 2.61
CA VAL A 101 8.01 3.79 1.70
C VAL A 101 7.47 4.97 2.50
N TRP A 102 7.82 6.19 2.11
CA TRP A 102 7.52 7.41 2.85
C TRP A 102 6.66 8.37 2.04
N PHE A 103 5.72 9.06 2.67
CA PHE A 103 4.86 10.07 2.03
C PHE A 103 5.03 11.42 2.73
N ARG A 104 5.50 12.43 1.98
CA ARG A 104 5.75 13.79 2.47
C ARG A 104 4.48 14.51 2.87
N ASP A 105 3.45 14.36 2.07
CA ASP A 105 2.14 14.97 2.21
C ASP A 105 1.16 14.09 1.40
N VAL A 106 0.07 13.66 2.02
CA VAL A 106 -0.89 12.75 1.38
C VAL A 106 -2.06 13.57 0.88
N CYS A 107 -2.27 13.54 -0.44
CA CYS A 107 -3.33 14.27 -1.12
C CYS A 107 -4.70 13.62 -0.88
N GLU A 108 -5.01 12.55 -1.63
CA GLU A 108 -6.18 11.71 -1.38
C GLU A 108 -5.82 10.54 -0.46
N ASP A 109 -5.09 9.56 -1.03
CA ASP A 109 -4.63 8.34 -0.36
C ASP A 109 -3.13 8.14 -0.57
N ALA A 110 -2.44 7.66 0.47
CA ALA A 110 -1.03 7.28 0.34
C ALA A 110 -0.91 5.95 -0.42
N ILE A 111 -1.74 4.98 -0.07
CA ILE A 111 -1.68 3.62 -0.61
C ILE A 111 -3.11 3.13 -0.90
N SER A 112 -3.35 2.75 -2.15
CA SER A 112 -4.64 2.20 -2.59
C SER A 112 -4.48 0.74 -3.03
N VAL A 113 -5.04 -0.19 -2.25
CA VAL A 113 -5.05 -1.63 -2.55
C VAL A 113 -6.31 -1.95 -3.34
N LEU A 114 -6.18 -1.93 -4.66
CA LEU A 114 -7.29 -1.95 -5.61
C LEU A 114 -7.72 -3.36 -6.01
N GLY A 115 -6.75 -4.23 -6.28
CA GLY A 115 -6.98 -5.58 -6.78
C GLY A 115 -7.12 -6.62 -5.67
N THR A 116 -7.56 -7.82 -6.06
CA THR A 116 -7.57 -8.97 -5.17
C THR A 116 -6.14 -9.44 -4.90
N GLY A 117 -5.77 -9.60 -3.63
CA GLY A 117 -4.43 -9.99 -3.20
C GLY A 117 -4.07 -9.41 -1.85
N ASP A 118 -2.96 -9.89 -1.28
CA ASP A 118 -2.47 -9.42 0.01
C ASP A 118 -1.46 -8.28 -0.19
N ALA A 119 -1.62 -7.18 0.53
CA ALA A 119 -0.66 -6.08 0.56
C ALA A 119 0.12 -6.06 1.88
N THR A 120 1.44 -6.00 1.81
CA THR A 120 2.30 -5.97 2.99
C THR A 120 3.08 -4.65 3.02
N ILE A 121 2.89 -3.87 4.07
CA ILE A 121 3.49 -2.55 4.29
C ILE A 121 4.38 -2.64 5.54
N ILE A 122 5.69 -2.50 5.37
CA ILE A 122 6.69 -2.71 6.44
C ILE A 122 7.61 -1.49 6.53
N GLY A 123 7.64 -0.84 7.69
CA GLY A 123 8.43 0.36 7.88
C GLY A 123 7.90 1.53 7.05
N GLY A 124 8.58 2.67 7.12
CA GLY A 124 8.13 3.88 6.44
C GLY A 124 7.11 4.68 7.25
N GLY A 125 6.42 5.57 6.56
CA GLY A 125 5.43 6.42 7.19
C GLY A 125 4.72 7.37 6.25
N ALA A 126 3.61 7.93 6.69
CA ALA A 126 2.85 8.94 5.96
C ALA A 126 2.44 10.07 6.90
N GLN A 127 2.35 11.28 6.36
CA GLN A 127 1.85 12.42 7.11
C GLN A 127 0.86 13.28 6.31
N GLU A 128 0.07 14.07 7.03
CA GLU A 128 -0.87 15.06 6.49
C GLU A 128 -2.03 14.47 5.66
N ALA A 129 -2.40 13.21 5.90
CA ALA A 129 -3.52 12.57 5.20
C ALA A 129 -4.88 13.01 5.76
N LYS A 130 -5.57 13.92 5.07
CA LYS A 130 -6.84 14.51 5.57
C LYS A 130 -7.91 13.48 5.95
N ASP A 131 -8.09 12.41 5.17
CA ASP A 131 -9.02 11.31 5.51
C ASP A 131 -8.32 9.99 5.83
N LYS A 132 -7.64 9.35 4.88
CA LYS A 132 -7.13 7.98 5.06
C LYS A 132 -5.75 7.81 4.43
N VAL A 133 -4.89 7.02 5.08
CA VAL A 133 -3.57 6.68 4.54
C VAL A 133 -3.66 5.48 3.60
N VAL A 134 -4.29 4.40 4.07
CA VAL A 134 -4.46 3.16 3.31
C VAL A 134 -5.92 2.92 2.97
N GLN A 135 -6.24 2.97 1.68
CA GLN A 135 -7.53 2.61 1.13
C GLN A 135 -7.50 1.16 0.64
N HIS A 136 -8.43 0.33 1.09
CA HIS A 136 -8.51 -1.08 0.69
C HIS A 136 -9.84 -1.36 -0.03
N ASN A 137 -9.74 -1.55 -1.35
CA ASN A 137 -10.86 -1.76 -2.27
C ASN A 137 -10.98 -3.22 -2.72
N GLY A 138 -9.85 -3.90 -2.90
CA GLY A 138 -9.77 -5.30 -3.30
C GLY A 138 -10.11 -6.28 -2.16
N ARG A 139 -10.20 -7.57 -2.51
CA ARG A 139 -10.35 -8.65 -1.52
C ARG A 139 -8.96 -9.14 -1.11
N GLY A 140 -8.71 -9.30 0.18
CA GLY A 140 -7.43 -9.80 0.68
C GLY A 140 -7.10 -9.29 2.07
N THR A 141 -5.82 -9.34 2.41
CA THR A 141 -5.27 -8.89 3.69
C THR A 141 -4.27 -7.77 3.49
N VAL A 142 -4.44 -6.67 4.22
CA VAL A 142 -3.41 -5.63 4.36
C VAL A 142 -2.68 -5.84 5.68
N THR A 143 -1.37 -6.07 5.62
CA THR A 143 -0.51 -6.09 6.80
C THR A 143 0.25 -4.78 6.90
N ILE A 144 0.14 -4.07 8.01
CA ILE A 144 0.85 -2.82 8.29
C ILE A 144 1.72 -3.03 9.53
N LYS A 145 3.04 -2.96 9.34
CA LYS A 145 4.01 -3.27 10.39
C LYS A 145 5.08 -2.20 10.47
N ASP A 146 5.48 -1.86 11.70
CA ASP A 146 6.60 -0.92 11.98
C ASP A 146 6.41 0.46 11.31
N TYR A 147 5.16 0.89 11.11
CA TYR A 147 4.79 2.09 10.35
C TYR A 147 4.55 3.29 11.28
N THR A 148 4.88 4.50 10.84
CA THR A 148 4.53 5.73 11.56
C THR A 148 3.57 6.59 10.76
N VAL A 149 2.45 6.97 11.36
CA VAL A 149 1.48 7.91 10.78
C VAL A 149 1.39 9.17 11.63
N VAL A 150 1.39 10.33 10.98
CA VAL A 150 1.34 11.65 11.61
C VAL A 150 0.23 12.48 10.96
N ASN A 151 -0.61 13.16 11.73
CA ASN A 151 -1.63 14.08 11.22
C ASN A 151 -2.51 13.45 10.13
N ALA A 152 -3.19 12.36 10.47
CA ALA A 152 -4.07 11.67 9.54
C ALA A 152 -5.49 11.49 10.09
N GLY A 153 -6.48 11.36 9.21
CA GLY A 153 -7.81 10.92 9.62
C GLY A 153 -7.78 9.49 10.15
N LYS A 154 -7.43 8.53 9.31
CA LYS A 154 -7.35 7.09 9.60
C LYS A 154 -6.09 6.50 8.99
N LEU A 155 -5.53 5.47 9.63
CA LEU A 155 -4.46 4.69 9.01
C LEU A 155 -5.01 3.80 7.90
N TYR A 156 -6.14 3.13 8.16
CA TYR A 156 -6.70 2.15 7.24
C TYR A 156 -8.22 2.27 7.16
N ARG A 157 -8.74 2.16 5.94
CA ARG A 157 -10.18 2.02 5.68
C ARG A 157 -10.44 0.93 4.65
N SER A 158 -11.23 -0.07 5.02
CA SER A 158 -11.92 -0.92 4.05
C SER A 158 -12.97 -0.07 3.32
N CYS A 159 -13.07 -0.11 1.99
CA CYS A 159 -14.00 0.74 1.27
C CYS A 159 -15.46 0.57 1.74
N GLY A 160 -16.14 1.66 2.09
CA GLY A 160 -17.49 1.62 2.68
C GLY A 160 -18.62 1.37 1.68
N ASP A 161 -18.45 1.83 0.44
CA ASP A 161 -19.51 1.93 -0.58
C ASP A 161 -18.99 1.69 -2.01
N CYS A 162 -17.93 0.91 -2.16
CA CYS A 162 -17.35 0.59 -3.47
C CYS A 162 -18.35 -0.16 -4.40
N THR A 163 -18.12 -0.08 -5.70
CA THR A 163 -18.83 -0.94 -6.66
C THR A 163 -18.51 -2.41 -6.38
N ASN A 164 -19.54 -3.25 -6.30
CA ASN A 164 -19.45 -4.67 -5.94
C ASN A 164 -18.73 -4.91 -4.60
N ASN A 165 -18.96 -4.04 -3.61
CA ASN A 165 -18.26 -4.04 -2.33
C ASN A 165 -18.30 -5.40 -1.61
N GLU A 166 -19.49 -6.00 -1.51
CA GLU A 166 -19.69 -7.31 -0.87
C GLU A 166 -18.90 -8.41 -1.57
N ALA A 167 -18.94 -8.45 -2.90
CA ALA A 167 -18.22 -9.44 -3.70
C ALA A 167 -16.68 -9.27 -3.64
N LYS A 168 -16.22 -8.05 -3.34
CA LYS A 168 -14.80 -7.71 -3.11
C LYS A 168 -14.37 -7.86 -1.64
N SER A 169 -15.20 -8.48 -0.81
CA SER A 169 -14.95 -8.75 0.60
C SER A 169 -14.82 -10.26 0.86
N PRO A 170 -14.34 -10.73 2.03
CA PRO A 170 -13.87 -9.97 3.18
C PRO A 170 -12.52 -9.29 2.92
N ARG A 171 -12.34 -8.12 3.55
CA ARG A 171 -11.07 -7.40 3.67
C ARG A 171 -10.54 -7.52 5.09
N LYS A 172 -9.31 -7.97 5.22
CA LYS A 172 -8.64 -8.12 6.52
C LYS A 172 -7.54 -7.09 6.66
N VAL A 173 -7.32 -6.63 7.88
CA VAL A 173 -6.16 -5.80 8.22
C VAL A 173 -5.46 -6.33 9.45
N VAL A 174 -4.13 -6.40 9.40
CA VAL A 174 -3.28 -6.76 10.53
C VAL A 174 -2.32 -5.61 10.77
N VAL A 175 -2.44 -4.96 11.92
CA VAL A 175 -1.64 -3.79 12.31
C VAL A 175 -0.77 -4.16 13.51
N SER A 176 0.54 -4.01 13.36
CA SER A 176 1.48 -4.32 14.44
C SER A 176 2.60 -3.28 14.55
N ASN A 177 2.94 -2.89 15.77
CA ASN A 177 4.01 -1.92 16.04
C ASN A 177 3.87 -0.61 15.25
N VAL A 178 2.64 -0.09 15.14
CA VAL A 178 2.37 1.20 14.50
C VAL A 178 2.39 2.33 15.52
N ARG A 179 2.95 3.47 15.11
CA ARG A 179 3.00 4.70 15.90
C ARG A 179 2.10 5.74 15.25
N ALA A 180 1.07 6.20 15.95
CA ALA A 180 0.05 7.10 15.40
C ALA A 180 -0.02 8.42 16.18
N PHE A 181 0.27 9.52 15.50
CA PHE A 181 0.32 10.85 16.10
C PHE A 181 -0.61 11.82 15.37
N GLY A 182 -1.23 12.74 16.10
CA GLY A 182 -2.11 13.76 15.51
C GLY A 182 -3.34 13.20 14.78
N MET A 183 -3.82 12.01 15.15
CA MET A 183 -4.95 11.40 14.44
C MET A 183 -6.26 12.13 14.73
N THR A 184 -7.02 12.44 13.68
CA THR A 184 -8.30 13.17 13.81
C THR A 184 -9.51 12.24 13.87
N SER A 185 -9.33 10.93 13.60
CA SER A 185 -10.40 9.92 13.64
C SER A 185 -9.96 8.59 14.29
N ASP A 186 -10.70 7.53 14.00
CA ASP A 186 -10.36 6.15 14.39
C ASP A 186 -9.12 5.68 13.62
N LEU A 187 -8.28 4.82 14.20
CA LEU A 187 -7.11 4.29 13.50
C LEU A 187 -7.52 3.40 12.30
N ILE A 188 -8.52 2.52 12.53
CA ILE A 188 -8.96 1.50 11.57
C ILE A 188 -10.49 1.52 11.43
N GLY A 189 -10.99 1.47 10.20
CA GLY A 189 -12.40 1.22 9.87
C GLY A 189 -12.60 -0.03 9.01
N ILE A 190 -13.41 -0.98 9.48
CA ILE A 190 -13.74 -2.25 8.79
C ILE A 190 -15.25 -2.41 8.57
N ASN A 191 -15.68 -3.16 7.55
CA ASN A 191 -17.09 -3.47 7.32
C ASN A 191 -17.44 -4.88 7.83
N SER A 192 -17.83 -5.01 9.10
CA SER A 192 -18.01 -6.33 9.73
C SER A 192 -19.14 -7.16 9.12
N ASN A 193 -20.17 -6.51 8.55
CA ASN A 193 -21.24 -7.19 7.83
C ASN A 193 -20.78 -7.89 6.54
N PHE A 194 -19.61 -7.52 5.99
CA PHE A 194 -18.99 -8.22 4.86
C PHE A 194 -17.87 -9.19 5.29
N GLY A 195 -17.76 -9.47 6.59
CA GLY A 195 -16.78 -10.40 7.15
C GLY A 195 -15.39 -9.80 7.32
N ASP A 196 -15.25 -8.48 7.22
CA ASP A 196 -13.96 -7.81 7.47
C ASP A 196 -13.53 -8.01 8.92
N THR A 197 -12.21 -8.13 9.13
CA THR A 197 -11.60 -8.19 10.45
C THR A 197 -10.37 -7.30 10.55
N ALA A 198 -10.10 -6.80 11.75
CA ALA A 198 -8.91 -6.03 12.05
C ALA A 198 -8.19 -6.63 13.26
N THR A 199 -6.92 -6.99 13.15
CA THR A 199 -6.11 -7.44 14.28
C THR A 199 -5.08 -6.37 14.62
N VAL A 200 -5.05 -5.90 15.88
CA VAL A 200 -4.11 -4.85 16.32
C VAL A 200 -3.27 -5.30 17.51
N SER A 201 -1.96 -5.08 17.43
CA SER A 201 -1.01 -5.36 18.52
C SER A 201 0.17 -4.39 18.53
N GLY A 202 0.82 -4.25 19.70
CA GLY A 202 2.08 -3.52 19.86
C GLY A 202 2.09 -2.05 19.40
N SER A 203 0.94 -1.45 19.11
CA SER A 203 0.82 -0.11 18.54
C SER A 203 0.60 0.93 19.64
N CYS A 204 0.98 2.17 19.37
CA CYS A 204 0.90 3.27 20.32
C CYS A 204 0.49 4.57 19.63
N GLY A 205 -0.07 5.52 20.38
CA GLY A 205 -0.47 6.81 19.82
C GLY A 205 -1.72 7.41 20.45
N VAL A 206 -2.23 8.46 19.81
CA VAL A 206 -3.49 9.11 20.20
C VAL A 206 -4.47 9.01 19.02
N THR A 207 -5.58 8.31 19.23
CA THR A 207 -6.67 8.09 18.26
C THR A 207 -8.03 8.25 18.92
N LYS A 208 -9.12 8.41 18.15
CA LYS A 208 -10.49 8.39 18.71
C LYS A 208 -10.92 6.99 19.15
N ASN A 209 -10.69 6.00 18.29
CA ASN A 209 -10.82 4.57 18.57
C ASN A 209 -9.66 3.80 17.90
N VAL A 210 -9.31 2.63 18.41
CA VAL A 210 -8.34 1.75 17.75
C VAL A 210 -8.96 1.08 16.53
N CYS A 211 -10.13 0.48 16.66
CA CYS A 211 -10.87 -0.11 15.56
C CYS A 211 -12.35 0.21 15.71
N SER A 212 -12.98 0.51 14.58
CA SER A 212 -14.41 0.75 14.47
C SER A 212 -15.00 -0.09 13.36
N GLU A 213 -16.17 -0.67 13.65
CA GLU A 213 -16.96 -1.41 12.67
C GLU A 213 -17.95 -0.50 11.96
N TYR A 214 -18.21 -0.83 10.71
CA TYR A 214 -19.17 -0.16 9.85
C TYR A 214 -20.05 -1.20 9.17
N LYS A 215 -21.26 -0.78 8.81
CA LYS A 215 -22.06 -1.46 7.79
C LYS A 215 -21.55 -0.99 6.43
N GLY A 216 -20.88 -1.85 5.69
CA GLY A 216 -20.56 -1.64 4.29
C GLY A 216 -21.81 -1.81 3.42
N VAL A 217 -21.84 -1.10 2.30
CA VAL A 217 -22.90 -1.17 1.28
C VAL A 217 -22.28 -1.35 -0.10
N ASN A 218 -23.04 -1.88 -1.05
CA ASN A 218 -22.67 -1.80 -2.46
C ASN A 218 -22.99 -0.38 -2.97
N LYS A 219 -22.14 0.17 -3.85
CA LYS A 219 -22.35 1.51 -4.42
C LYS A 219 -23.77 1.67 -4.96
N GLY A 220 -24.42 2.78 -4.59
CA GLY A 220 -25.80 3.09 -4.98
C GLY A 220 -26.88 2.46 -4.09
N ASN A 221 -26.53 1.54 -3.18
CA ASN A 221 -27.48 0.84 -2.31
C ASN A 221 -27.46 1.41 -0.87
N GLY A 222 -27.52 2.73 -0.75
CA GLY A 222 -27.45 3.46 0.53
C GLY A 222 -26.04 3.94 0.88
N SER A 223 -25.81 4.21 2.16
CA SER A 223 -24.54 4.75 2.66
C SER A 223 -23.96 3.89 3.77
N SER A 224 -22.62 3.80 3.82
CA SER A 224 -21.94 3.13 4.92
C SER A 224 -22.17 3.88 6.24
N SER A 225 -22.40 3.14 7.32
CA SER A 225 -22.71 3.70 8.64
C SER A 225 -21.89 3.01 9.72
N LYS A 226 -21.49 3.76 10.75
CA LYS A 226 -20.74 3.21 11.89
C LYS A 226 -21.64 2.32 12.74
N LEU A 227 -21.09 1.24 13.27
CA LEU A 227 -21.75 0.29 14.16
C LEU A 227 -21.21 0.44 15.59
N ASP A 228 -22.02 0.03 16.56
CA ASP A 228 -21.63 0.01 17.98
C ASP A 228 -20.87 -1.28 18.37
N THR A 229 -20.81 -2.27 17.47
CA THR A 229 -20.13 -3.55 17.67
C THR A 229 -18.62 -3.45 17.49
N LYS A 230 -17.89 -4.40 18.11
CA LYS A 230 -16.42 -4.54 18.01
C LYS A 230 -15.96 -6.01 17.99
N ASP A 231 -16.80 -6.93 17.53
CA ASP A 231 -16.50 -8.36 17.53
C ASP A 231 -15.45 -8.77 16.48
N SER A 232 -15.39 -8.02 15.37
CA SER A 232 -14.39 -8.16 14.31
C SER A 232 -13.13 -7.31 14.55
N CYS A 233 -13.09 -6.54 15.63
CA CYS A 233 -11.89 -5.86 16.12
C CYS A 233 -11.14 -6.79 17.09
N LEU A 234 -10.06 -7.39 16.59
CA LEU A 234 -9.30 -8.49 17.18
C LEU A 234 -7.90 -8.07 17.65
N GLY A 235 -7.17 -9.02 18.24
CA GLY A 235 -5.84 -8.79 18.81
C GLY A 235 -5.90 -8.13 20.19
N GLU A 236 -4.74 -7.98 20.80
CA GLU A 236 -4.59 -7.41 22.15
C GLU A 236 -5.13 -5.98 22.25
N GLN A 237 -5.11 -5.24 21.13
CA GLN A 237 -5.45 -3.81 21.12
C GLN A 237 -6.70 -3.48 20.31
N GLY A 238 -7.26 -4.39 19.50
CA GLY A 238 -8.36 -4.06 18.58
C GLY A 238 -9.61 -3.54 19.28
N LYS A 239 -9.94 -4.08 20.47
CA LYS A 239 -11.12 -3.65 21.23
C LYS A 239 -10.88 -2.41 22.10
N LEU A 240 -9.64 -1.93 22.21
CA LEU A 240 -9.34 -0.78 23.06
C LEU A 240 -10.04 0.48 22.55
N ALA A 241 -10.47 1.32 23.49
CA ALA A 241 -11.02 2.62 23.18
C ALA A 241 -9.94 3.57 22.65
N LYS A 242 -8.69 3.45 23.12
CA LYS A 242 -7.55 4.24 22.67
C LYS A 242 -6.29 3.39 22.68
N LEU A 243 -5.33 3.74 21.82
CA LEU A 243 -3.98 3.18 21.92
C LEU A 243 -3.30 3.67 23.22
N PRO A 244 -2.37 2.90 23.78
CA PRO A 244 -1.46 3.43 24.79
C PRO A 244 -0.61 4.55 24.18
N GLU A 245 -0.18 5.50 25.00
CA GLU A 245 0.76 6.53 24.55
C GLU A 245 2.05 5.89 24.04
N CYS A 246 2.63 6.47 22.99
CA CYS A 246 3.96 6.06 22.59
C CYS A 246 4.96 6.46 23.67
N GLY A 247 5.73 5.50 24.17
CA GLY A 247 6.96 5.82 24.90
C GLY A 247 7.84 6.75 24.07
N ALA A 248 8.73 7.49 24.75
CA ALA A 248 9.73 8.32 24.07
C ALA A 248 10.34 7.51 22.93
N ALA A 249 10.25 8.03 21.70
CA ALA A 249 10.85 7.37 20.56
C ALA A 249 12.29 6.99 20.95
N PRO A 250 12.77 5.76 20.71
CA PRO A 250 14.21 5.58 20.72
C PRO A 250 14.76 6.62 19.76
N SER A 251 15.55 7.55 20.28
CA SER A 251 16.34 8.47 19.47
C SER A 251 17.09 7.58 18.48
N ASN A 252 16.75 7.73 17.21
CA ASN A 252 17.24 6.97 16.07
C ASN A 252 18.67 6.46 16.32
N PRO A 253 19.00 5.16 16.19
CA PRO A 253 20.38 4.77 16.16
C PRO A 253 21.01 5.50 14.96
N THR A 254 21.93 6.40 15.25
CA THR A 254 22.84 7.01 14.29
C THR A 254 23.26 5.93 13.29
N ALA A 255 23.14 6.26 12.00
CA ALA A 255 23.59 5.43 10.88
C ALA A 255 24.79 4.58 11.29
N ALA A 256 24.63 3.26 11.19
CA ALA A 256 25.72 2.33 11.42
C ALA A 256 26.96 2.84 10.65
N PRO A 257 28.11 3.03 11.31
CA PRO A 257 29.29 3.51 10.62
C PRO A 257 29.66 2.46 9.57
N ALA A 258 29.83 2.92 8.33
CA ALA A 258 30.40 2.12 7.26
C ALA A 258 31.81 1.69 7.69
N THR A 259 31.94 0.47 8.22
CA THR A 259 33.24 -0.13 8.46
C THR A 259 33.85 -0.56 7.14
N SER A 260 34.89 0.18 6.81
CA SER A 260 35.96 -0.05 5.84
C SER A 260 36.25 -1.52 5.53
N ALA A 261 36.46 -1.77 4.25
CA ALA A 261 36.97 -3.00 3.66
C ALA A 261 38.21 -3.55 4.40
N ALA A 262 38.26 -4.88 4.49
CA ALA A 262 39.43 -5.67 4.84
C ALA A 262 39.72 -6.67 3.70
N PRO A 263 40.98 -7.12 3.53
CA PRO A 263 41.58 -7.34 2.23
C PRO A 263 41.27 -8.70 1.59
N ALA A 264 41.30 -8.70 0.25
CA ALA A 264 41.29 -9.91 -0.57
C ALA A 264 42.55 -10.75 -0.34
N THR A 265 42.37 -12.00 0.12
CA THR A 265 43.38 -13.06 0.00
C THR A 265 42.95 -14.08 -1.04
N THR A 266 43.80 -14.21 -2.05
CA THR A 266 43.76 -15.14 -3.17
C THR A 266 43.91 -16.59 -2.73
N VAL A 267 43.01 -17.49 -3.15
CA VAL A 267 43.30 -18.92 -3.28
C VAL A 267 42.77 -19.43 -4.62
N LYS A 268 43.68 -20.00 -5.42
CA LYS A 268 43.50 -20.60 -6.76
C LYS A 268 42.93 -22.04 -6.63
N PRO A 269 42.23 -22.61 -7.64
CA PRO A 269 41.27 -23.70 -7.42
C PRO A 269 41.86 -25.11 -7.56
N ALA A 270 41.17 -26.09 -6.96
CA ALA A 270 41.37 -27.52 -7.19
C ALA A 270 40.03 -28.22 -7.48
N SER A 271 40.14 -29.25 -8.31
CA SER A 271 39.14 -29.82 -9.21
C SER A 271 38.27 -30.92 -8.61
N SER A 272 37.06 -31.05 -9.17
CA SER A 272 36.27 -32.27 -9.44
C SER A 272 35.83 -33.17 -8.27
N ALA A 273 34.51 -33.17 -8.04
CA ALA A 273 33.80 -34.38 -7.66
C ALA A 273 32.46 -34.48 -8.43
N LYS A 274 32.21 -35.70 -8.90
CA LYS A 274 31.19 -36.23 -9.82
C LYS A 274 29.74 -35.97 -9.38
N PRO A 275 28.77 -35.79 -10.31
CA PRO A 275 27.37 -35.62 -9.96
C PRO A 275 26.72 -36.96 -9.59
N THR A 276 26.12 -37.00 -8.41
CA THR A 276 25.27 -38.12 -7.95
C THR A 276 23.82 -37.80 -8.30
N THR A 277 23.24 -38.64 -9.14
CA THR A 277 21.83 -38.61 -9.55
C THR A 277 20.91 -39.01 -8.40
N LEU A 278 20.08 -38.09 -7.91
CA LEU A 278 18.96 -38.41 -7.04
C LEU A 278 17.68 -38.50 -7.87
N VAL A 279 17.18 -39.73 -8.02
CA VAL A 279 15.90 -40.07 -8.63
C VAL A 279 14.77 -39.67 -7.68
N THR A 280 13.90 -38.75 -8.09
CA THR A 280 12.63 -38.49 -7.38
C THR A 280 11.48 -38.80 -8.33
N LYS A 281 10.61 -39.71 -7.88
CA LYS A 281 9.48 -40.28 -8.62
C LYS A 281 8.37 -39.25 -8.80
N THR A 282 8.05 -38.92 -10.05
CA THR A 282 6.85 -38.16 -10.43
C THR A 282 5.66 -39.12 -10.51
N SER A 283 4.63 -38.91 -9.70
CA SER A 283 3.35 -39.61 -9.82
C SER A 283 2.45 -38.84 -10.79
N THR A 284 2.14 -39.48 -11.91
CA THR A 284 1.16 -39.02 -12.89
C THR A 284 -0.24 -39.31 -12.39
N LYS A 285 -1.07 -38.28 -12.23
CA LYS A 285 -2.53 -38.41 -12.17
C LYS A 285 -3.15 -37.69 -13.35
N THR A 286 -3.58 -38.51 -14.31
CA THR A 286 -4.40 -38.15 -15.46
C THR A 286 -5.80 -37.81 -14.98
N SER A 287 -6.30 -36.64 -15.33
CA SER A 287 -7.73 -36.31 -15.28
C SER A 287 -8.08 -35.61 -16.59
N ALA A 288 -8.93 -36.28 -17.37
CA ALA A 288 -9.52 -35.76 -18.58
C ALA A 288 -10.81 -35.00 -18.25
N ALA A 289 -11.04 -33.89 -18.93
CA ALA A 289 -12.32 -33.19 -18.97
C ALA A 289 -12.45 -32.47 -20.34
N PRO A 290 -13.68 -32.22 -20.83
CA PRO A 290 -14.05 -32.53 -22.21
C PRO A 290 -14.03 -31.34 -23.17
N ALA A 291 -14.14 -31.69 -24.46
CA ALA A 291 -14.25 -30.79 -25.60
C ALA A 291 -15.53 -29.94 -25.57
N ALA A 292 -15.39 -28.65 -25.89
CA ALA A 292 -16.48 -27.79 -26.31
C ALA A 292 -16.06 -26.98 -27.54
N SER A 293 -16.87 -27.11 -28.58
CA SER A 293 -16.71 -26.59 -29.94
C SER A 293 -16.70 -25.06 -29.99
N ALA A 294 -15.71 -24.48 -30.66
CA ALA A 294 -15.73 -23.08 -31.07
C ALA A 294 -16.26 -22.97 -32.51
N THR A 295 -17.46 -22.43 -32.66
CA THR A 295 -18.00 -21.94 -33.92
C THR A 295 -17.22 -20.70 -34.35
N LYS A 296 -16.60 -20.77 -35.54
CA LYS A 296 -16.14 -19.61 -36.31
C LYS A 296 -17.33 -18.68 -36.57
N ASP A 297 -17.15 -17.37 -36.37
CA ASP A 297 -17.52 -16.37 -37.38
C ASP A 297 -16.95 -14.96 -37.12
N SER A 298 -16.44 -14.40 -38.22
CA SER A 298 -16.12 -13.01 -38.57
C SER A 298 -15.21 -12.15 -37.69
N ALA A 299 -14.01 -11.95 -38.24
CA ALA A 299 -12.94 -11.04 -37.85
C ALA A 299 -13.40 -9.58 -37.78
N GLY A 300 -13.54 -9.04 -36.56
CA GLY A 300 -13.50 -7.61 -36.31
C GLY A 300 -12.04 -7.18 -36.11
N SER A 301 -11.58 -6.20 -36.88
CA SER A 301 -10.27 -5.59 -36.66
C SER A 301 -10.23 -4.88 -35.31
N VAL A 302 -9.21 -5.13 -34.51
CA VAL A 302 -9.02 -4.55 -33.18
C VAL A 302 -8.79 -3.03 -33.30
N ALA A 303 -9.62 -2.24 -32.62
CA ALA A 303 -9.48 -0.79 -32.60
C ALA A 303 -8.15 -0.36 -31.96
N ARG A 304 -7.75 0.90 -32.18
CA ARG A 304 -6.57 1.48 -31.51
C ARG A 304 -6.69 1.30 -30.00
N TYR A 305 -5.61 0.84 -29.39
CA TYR A 305 -5.50 0.44 -27.98
C TYR A 305 -6.18 -0.88 -27.58
N GLY A 306 -6.83 -1.59 -28.50
CA GLY A 306 -7.34 -2.93 -28.20
C GLY A 306 -6.23 -3.98 -28.18
N GLN A 307 -6.45 -5.08 -27.43
CA GLN A 307 -5.53 -6.21 -27.40
C GLN A 307 -5.59 -6.99 -28.72
N CYS A 308 -4.42 -7.28 -29.27
CA CYS A 308 -4.26 -7.99 -30.55
C CYS A 308 -3.31 -9.19 -30.46
N GLY A 309 -2.82 -9.51 -29.26
CA GLY A 309 -1.91 -10.63 -29.04
C GLY A 309 -1.52 -10.80 -27.56
N GLY A 310 -0.68 -11.80 -27.31
CA GLY A 310 -0.23 -12.20 -25.98
C GLY A 310 -0.42 -13.69 -25.71
N ASN A 311 0.42 -14.29 -24.87
CA ASN A 311 0.26 -15.67 -24.43
C ASN A 311 -1.15 -15.92 -23.87
N GLY A 312 -1.82 -16.95 -24.38
CA GLY A 312 -3.20 -17.30 -23.98
C GLY A 312 -4.31 -16.44 -24.58
N TYR A 313 -3.99 -15.41 -25.39
CA TYR A 313 -5.01 -14.59 -26.05
C TYR A 313 -5.66 -15.34 -27.22
N THR A 314 -6.99 -15.46 -27.19
CA THR A 314 -7.80 -16.18 -28.20
C THR A 314 -8.70 -15.24 -29.02
N GLY A 315 -8.59 -13.92 -28.81
CA GLY A 315 -9.37 -12.91 -29.51
C GLY A 315 -8.79 -12.49 -30.87
N PRO A 316 -9.36 -11.45 -31.52
CA PRO A 316 -8.90 -10.98 -32.83
C PRO A 316 -7.47 -10.43 -32.76
N THR A 317 -6.63 -10.79 -33.73
CA THR A 317 -5.20 -10.41 -33.77
C THR A 317 -4.87 -9.35 -34.83
N ALA A 318 -5.81 -9.07 -35.73
CA ALA A 318 -5.65 -8.06 -36.77
C ALA A 318 -6.11 -6.69 -36.25
N CYS A 319 -5.23 -5.68 -36.31
CA CYS A 319 -5.60 -4.30 -35.97
C CYS A 319 -6.39 -3.61 -37.08
N ALA A 320 -7.16 -2.58 -36.73
CA ALA A 320 -7.82 -1.71 -37.71
C ALA A 320 -6.79 -1.05 -38.65
N SER A 321 -7.23 -0.70 -39.85
CA SER A 321 -6.36 -0.15 -40.90
C SER A 321 -5.52 1.02 -40.39
N GLY A 322 -4.22 0.98 -40.65
CA GLY A 322 -3.25 2.00 -40.21
C GLY A 322 -2.62 1.77 -38.84
N LEU A 323 -2.99 0.71 -38.12
CA LEU A 323 -2.43 0.37 -36.80
C LEU A 323 -1.60 -0.90 -36.85
N THR A 324 -0.60 -0.99 -35.98
CA THR A 324 0.25 -2.18 -35.85
C THR A 324 0.05 -2.83 -34.50
N CYS A 325 -0.07 -4.15 -34.48
CA CYS A 325 -0.08 -4.91 -33.22
C CYS A 325 1.33 -4.90 -32.62
N LYS A 326 1.55 -4.06 -31.59
CA LYS A 326 2.83 -3.94 -30.89
C LYS A 326 2.80 -4.75 -29.60
N ALA A 327 3.73 -5.69 -29.46
CA ALA A 327 3.92 -6.44 -28.22
C ALA A 327 4.39 -5.49 -27.10
N GLN A 328 3.69 -5.51 -25.96
CA GLN A 328 4.06 -4.76 -24.76
C GLN A 328 4.77 -5.68 -23.78
N ASN A 329 4.30 -6.93 -23.67
CA ASN A 329 4.95 -8.01 -22.92
C ASN A 329 4.51 -9.37 -23.50
N GLU A 330 5.02 -10.45 -22.91
CA GLU A 330 4.74 -11.82 -23.36
C GLU A 330 3.25 -12.18 -23.37
N TRP A 331 2.44 -11.57 -22.50
CA TRP A 331 1.01 -11.85 -22.31
C TRP A 331 0.09 -10.82 -22.97
N TYR A 332 0.64 -9.75 -23.55
CA TYR A 332 -0.15 -8.64 -24.06
C TYR A 332 0.51 -7.89 -25.22
N SER A 333 -0.22 -7.79 -26.34
CA SER A 333 0.09 -6.94 -27.50
C SER A 333 -1.09 -6.03 -27.80
N GLN A 334 -0.84 -4.80 -28.24
CA GLN A 334 -1.85 -3.77 -28.43
C GLN A 334 -1.75 -3.09 -29.80
N CYS A 335 -2.88 -2.72 -30.40
CA CYS A 335 -2.90 -1.94 -31.65
C CYS A 335 -2.52 -0.48 -31.43
N LEU A 336 -1.43 -0.01 -32.06
CA LEU A 336 -0.92 1.37 -31.97
C LEU A 336 -0.69 2.00 -33.34
#